data_AF-A0A850QRE0-F1
#
_entry.id   AF-A0A850QRE0-F1
#
_cell.length_a   1.000
_cell.length_b   1.000
_cell.length_c   1.000
_cell.angle_alpha   90.00
_cell.angle_beta   90.00
_cell.angle_gamma   90.00
#
_symmetry.space_group_name_H-M   'P 1'
#
loop_
_entity.id
_entity.type
_entity.pdbx_description
1 polymer ?
#
loop_
_entity_poly.entity_id
_entity_poly.type
_entity_poly.pdbx_seq_one_letter_code
_entity_poly.pdbx_strand_id
1 'polypeptide(L)'
;MVIAQHENEKPHAPENGSPLKFKVGDSVIFTNDYGVTFKLKITGLYQPEPINSLYATGSRYLLSGSSPWFPCKESSLQLDS
;
A
#
# COMPACT_ATOMS: atom_id res chain seq x y z
N MET A 1 -18.98 6.23 5.86
CA MET A 1 -18.32 5.00 5.39
C MET A 1 -16.92 5.37 4.94
N VAL A 2 -15.90 4.55 5.20
CA VAL A 2 -14.49 4.86 4.88
C VAL A 2 -14.31 5.19 3.39
N ILE A 3 -15.04 4.52 2.50
CA ILE A 3 -15.02 4.77 1.05
C ILE A 3 -15.58 6.17 0.73
N ALA A 4 -16.75 6.52 1.26
CA ALA A 4 -17.36 7.85 1.03
C ALA A 4 -16.53 8.99 1.62
N GLN A 5 -15.81 8.75 2.71
CA GLN A 5 -14.91 9.74 3.30
C GLN A 5 -13.65 9.92 2.45
N HIS A 6 -13.08 8.82 1.95
CA HIS A 6 -11.97 8.84 1.01
C HIS A 6 -12.32 9.56 -0.31
N GLU A 7 -13.54 9.37 -0.84
CA GLU A 7 -14.00 10.09 -2.02
C GLU A 7 -14.22 11.59 -1.75
N ASN A 8 -14.61 11.95 -0.51
CA ASN A 8 -14.83 13.34 -0.10
C ASN A 8 -13.53 14.09 0.26
N GLU A 9 -12.51 13.38 0.76
CA GLU A 9 -11.18 13.90 1.11
C GLU A 9 -10.23 13.94 -0.10
N LYS A 10 -10.79 14.01 -1.31
CA LYS A 10 -9.98 14.18 -2.50
C LYS A 10 -9.14 15.47 -2.38
N PRO A 11 -7.82 15.37 -2.61
CA PRO A 11 -7.22 14.31 -3.41
C PRO A 11 -6.08 13.54 -2.68
N HIS A 12 -6.13 12.21 -2.76
CA HIS A 12 -5.16 11.29 -2.15
C HIS A 12 -4.18 10.71 -3.20
N ALA A 13 -2.90 10.54 -2.86
CA ALA A 13 -1.89 9.89 -3.71
C ALA A 13 -2.22 8.40 -3.92
N PRO A 14 -2.18 7.79 -5.12
CA PRO A 14 -1.63 8.31 -6.37
C PRO A 14 -2.63 9.09 -7.25
N GLU A 15 -3.91 9.13 -6.89
CA GLU A 15 -4.96 9.83 -7.65
C GLU A 15 -4.77 11.36 -7.69
N ASN A 16 -3.97 11.92 -6.78
CA ASN A 16 -3.59 13.33 -6.76
C ASN A 16 -2.27 13.67 -7.46
N GLY A 17 -1.64 12.71 -8.16
CA GLY A 17 -0.32 12.91 -8.78
C GLY A 17 0.85 13.06 -7.80
N SER A 18 0.62 12.94 -6.48
CA SER A 18 1.70 12.88 -5.50
C SER A 18 2.44 11.55 -5.63
N PRO A 19 3.79 11.55 -5.61
CA PRO A 19 4.57 10.34 -5.76
C PRO A 19 4.37 9.43 -4.55
N LEU A 20 4.03 8.18 -4.82
CA LEU A 20 4.11 7.08 -3.87
C LEU A 20 5.55 6.99 -3.33
N LYS A 21 5.72 6.77 -2.02
CA LYS A 21 7.06 6.73 -1.40
C LYS A 21 7.95 5.63 -1.96
N PHE A 22 7.34 4.50 -2.33
CA PHE A 22 8.01 3.32 -2.86
C PHE A 22 7.57 3.03 -4.28
N LYS A 23 8.44 2.37 -5.05
CA LYS A 23 8.21 1.96 -6.44
C LYS A 23 8.25 0.45 -6.59
N VAL A 24 7.58 -0.05 -7.63
CA VAL A 24 7.71 -1.45 -8.03
C VAL A 24 9.18 -1.73 -8.33
N GLY A 25 9.74 -2.74 -7.67
CA GLY A 25 11.16 -3.02 -7.74
C GLY A 25 11.93 -2.69 -6.45
N ASP A 26 11.38 -1.87 -5.55
CA ASP A 26 12.07 -1.51 -4.32
C ASP A 26 12.05 -2.65 -3.30
N SER A 27 13.18 -2.85 -2.63
CA SER A 27 13.29 -3.71 -1.45
C SER A 27 12.79 -2.95 -0.22
N VAL A 28 11.83 -3.53 0.47
CA VAL A 28 11.18 -2.93 1.63
C VAL A 28 11.11 -3.92 2.78
N ILE A 29 11.21 -3.40 4.00
CA ILE A 29 10.93 -4.11 5.23
C ILE A 29 9.45 -3.91 5.54
N PHE A 30 8.67 -4.99 5.42
CA PHE A 30 7.27 -5.01 5.81
C PHE A 30 7.12 -5.45 7.26
N THR A 31 6.41 -4.66 8.06
CA THR A 31 6.08 -5.01 9.44
C THR A 31 4.60 -5.36 9.52
N ASN A 32 4.28 -6.57 9.97
CA ASN A 32 2.89 -6.99 10.20
C ASN A 32 2.32 -6.41 11.51
N ASP A 33 1.01 -6.57 11.74
CA ASP A 33 0.35 -6.14 12.99
C ASP A 33 0.90 -6.81 14.26
N TYR A 34 1.62 -7.93 14.12
CA TYR A 34 2.29 -8.62 15.24
C TYR A 34 3.70 -8.06 15.51
N GLY A 35 4.15 -7.02 14.79
CA GLY A 35 5.48 -6.44 14.92
C GLY A 35 6.61 -7.25 14.29
N VAL A 36 6.28 -8.28 13.49
CA VAL A 36 7.25 -9.11 12.79
C VAL A 36 7.61 -8.46 11.47
N THR A 37 8.91 -8.30 11.23
CA THR A 37 9.47 -7.67 10.04
C THR A 37 9.90 -8.71 9.00
N PHE A 38 9.55 -8.49 7.74
CA PHE A 38 9.92 -9.33 6.60
C PHE A 38 10.57 -8.47 5.52
N LYS A 39 11.69 -8.92 4.97
CA LYS A 39 12.30 -8.29 3.80
C LYS A 39 11.60 -8.78 2.55
N LEU A 40 10.85 -7.89 1.91
CA LEU A 40 10.05 -8.18 0.72
C LEU A 40 10.34 -7.15 -0.36
N LYS A 41 9.87 -7.43 -1.58
CA LYS A 41 10.01 -6.51 -2.70
C LYS A 41 8.64 -6.02 -3.14
N ILE A 42 8.53 -4.75 -3.52
CA ILE A 42 7.30 -4.26 -4.12
C ILE A 42 7.17 -4.85 -5.52
N THR A 43 6.09 -5.60 -5.74
CA THR A 43 5.78 -6.26 -7.01
C THR A 43 4.80 -5.48 -7.85
N GLY A 44 3.96 -4.66 -7.22
CA GLY A 44 2.90 -3.94 -7.89
C GLY A 44 2.26 -2.89 -7.01
N LEU A 45 1.38 -2.09 -7.61
CA LEU A 45 0.51 -1.17 -6.92
C LEU A 45 -0.89 -1.77 -6.84
N TYR A 46 -1.52 -1.60 -5.69
CA TYR A 46 -2.87 -2.05 -5.47
C TYR A 46 -3.86 -0.96 -5.90
N GLN A 47 -4.64 -1.27 -6.93
CA GLN A 47 -5.67 -0.37 -7.49
C GLN A 47 -6.94 -1.20 -7.75
N PRO A 48 -7.82 -1.35 -6.74
CA PRO A 48 -9.06 -2.08 -6.92
C PRO A 48 -10.09 -1.23 -7.68
N GLU A 49 -10.77 -1.83 -8.65
CA GLU A 49 -11.94 -1.29 -9.31
C GLU A 49 -13.13 -2.26 -9.10
N PRO A 50 -14.16 -1.90 -8.31
CA PRO A 50 -14.37 -0.63 -7.61
C PRO A 50 -13.49 -0.45 -6.34
N ILE A 51 -13.31 0.81 -5.91
CA ILE A 51 -12.56 1.15 -4.70
C ILE A 51 -13.18 0.43 -3.49
N ASN A 52 -12.33 -0.25 -2.73
CA ASN A 52 -12.74 -0.92 -1.49
C ASN A 52 -12.15 -0.25 -0.25
N SER A 53 -12.56 -0.73 0.92
CA SER A 53 -12.09 -0.23 2.21
C SER A 53 -10.57 -0.35 2.38
N LEU A 54 -9.91 -1.37 1.84
CA LEU A 54 -8.45 -1.53 1.95
C LEU A 54 -7.72 -0.37 1.28
N TYR A 55 -8.09 -0.07 0.03
CA TYR A 55 -7.52 1.05 -0.71
C TYR A 55 -7.84 2.39 -0.03
N ALA A 56 -9.09 2.57 0.42
CA ALA A 56 -9.51 3.78 1.14
C ALA A 56 -8.75 3.97 2.48
N THR A 57 -8.29 2.90 3.12
CA THR A 57 -7.45 2.97 4.35
C THR A 57 -5.95 3.16 4.07
N GLY A 58 -5.53 3.33 2.81
CA GLY A 58 -4.14 3.58 2.45
C GLY A 58 -3.31 2.34 2.12
N SER A 59 -3.94 1.17 1.92
CA SER A 59 -3.26 0.01 1.35
C SER A 59 -3.07 0.21 -0.15
N ARG A 60 -1.82 0.39 -0.59
CA ARG A 60 -1.49 0.79 -1.97
C ARG A 60 -0.42 -0.08 -2.64
N TYR A 61 0.20 -0.99 -1.89
CA TYR A 61 1.35 -1.75 -2.36
C TYR A 61 1.12 -3.26 -2.30
N LEU A 62 1.59 -3.96 -3.32
CA LEU A 62 1.65 -5.42 -3.37
C LEU A 62 3.11 -5.86 -3.18
N LEU A 63 3.31 -6.91 -2.39
CA LEU A 63 4.64 -7.40 -2.01
C LEU A 63 4.90 -8.80 -2.55
N SER A 64 6.15 -9.17 -2.77
CA SER A 64 6.57 -10.48 -3.28
C SER A 64 6.47 -11.64 -2.27
N GLY A 65 5.80 -11.44 -1.13
CA GLY A 65 5.75 -12.41 -0.04
C GLY A 65 4.77 -13.57 -0.29
N SER A 66 4.43 -14.31 0.77
CA SER A 66 3.47 -15.43 0.72
C SER A 66 2.03 -15.02 0.37
N SER A 67 1.74 -13.72 0.29
CA SER A 67 0.41 -13.20 -0.08
C SER A 67 0.55 -12.06 -1.09
N PRO A 68 0.96 -12.37 -2.34
CA PRO A 68 1.27 -11.35 -3.33
C PRO A 68 0.06 -10.57 -3.84
N TRP A 69 -1.15 -11.06 -3.57
CA TRP A 69 -2.42 -10.40 -3.85
C TRP A 69 -2.94 -9.54 -2.70
N PHE A 70 -2.34 -9.62 -1.50
CA PHE A 70 -2.82 -8.88 -0.34
C PHE A 70 -2.11 -7.52 -0.24
N PRO A 71 -2.85 -6.40 -0.22
CA PRO A 71 -2.25 -5.08 -0.24
C PRO A 71 -1.82 -4.64 1.16
N CYS A 72 -0.68 -3.97 1.22
CA CYS A 72 -0.12 -3.42 2.45
C CYS A 72 -0.21 -1.89 2.49
N LYS A 73 -0.35 -1.37 3.71
CA LYS A 73 -0.33 0.07 3.98
C LYS A 73 1.08 0.61 3.82
N GLU A 74 1.20 1.82 3.27
CA GLU A 74 2.48 2.52 3.20
C GLU A 74 3.15 2.63 4.59
N SER A 75 2.36 2.89 5.63
CA SER A 75 2.84 3.02 7.02
C SER A 75 3.47 1.76 7.59
N SER A 76 3.17 0.59 7.02
CA SER A 76 3.74 -0.71 7.42
C SER A 76 5.03 -1.05 6.66
N LEU A 77 5.45 -0.19 5.73
CA LEU A 77 6.61 -0.39 4.87
C LEU A 77 7.72 0.58 5.24
N GLN A 78 8.95 0.08 5.24
CA GLN A 78 10.17 0.88 5.37
C GLN A 78 11.13 0.50 4.24
N LEU A 79 11.94 1.44 3.75
CA LEU A 79 12.94 1.14 2.73
C LEU A 79 14.06 0.28 3.35
N ASP A 80 14.42 -0.83 2.70
CA ASP A 80 15.62 -1.60 3.04
C ASP A 80 16.82 -0.89 2.40
N SER A 81 17.40 0.07 3.11
CA SER A 81 18.49 0.93 2.64
C SER A 81 19.88 0.40 2.94
#